data_AF-A0A9E3MNE7-F1
#
_entry.id   AF-A0A9E3MNE7-F1
#
_cell.length_a   1.000
_cell.length_b   1.000
_cell.length_c   1.000
_cell.angle_alpha   90.00
_cell.angle_beta   90.00
_cell.angle_gamma   90.00
#
_symmetry.space_group_name_H-M   'P 1'
#
loop_
_entity.id
_entity.type
_entity.pdbx_description
1 polymer ?
#
loop_
_entity_poly.entity_id
_entity_poly.type
_entity_poly.pdbx_seq_one_letter_code
_entity_poly.pdbx_strand_id
1 'polypeptide(L)'
;MTSLPPSATAQVSPPAQGSGAGWYRREEAIMGTSIEVELQARDRTEAEVAIGAVMAEMHRIDATMSPHKCTSELSLLNAHAADNPITVSEDLFALLGRALEFSRLTGGAFDITFASAGRLYDYRAGTAPDDATLAQALPLIDWRHVVLDPSDRSVSFARQGVRIDLGGFAKGHAVDNSMAILRRLGIRHAMVAAGGDSHVMGSRGDRPWTVAIRDPRREGAVVAV
;
A
#
# COMPACT_ATOMS: atom_id res chain seq x y z
N MET A 1 -20.88 33.51 -0.43
CA MET A 1 -20.85 33.05 0.98
C MET A 1 -21.84 31.92 1.10
N THR A 2 -21.41 30.70 0.83
CA THR A 2 -22.28 29.52 0.78
C THR A 2 -21.69 28.51 1.76
N SER A 3 -22.45 28.20 2.82
CA SER A 3 -22.00 27.41 3.96
C SER A 3 -21.75 25.96 3.57
N LEU A 4 -20.59 25.45 4.00
CA LEU A 4 -20.25 24.02 3.97
C LEU A 4 -21.18 23.26 4.93
N PRO A 5 -21.66 22.05 4.56
CA PRO A 5 -22.38 21.19 5.49
C PRO A 5 -21.42 20.67 6.59
N PRO A 6 -21.92 20.41 7.80
CA PRO A 6 -21.09 19.92 8.90
C PRO A 6 -20.59 18.50 8.61
N SER A 7 -19.29 18.30 8.82
CA SER A 7 -18.64 16.99 8.80
C SER A 7 -19.40 16.01 9.69
N ALA A 8 -19.84 14.89 9.13
CA ALA A 8 -20.39 13.79 9.89
C ALA A 8 -19.31 13.25 10.84
N THR A 9 -19.44 13.57 12.12
CA THR A 9 -18.67 12.96 13.20
C THR A 9 -18.96 11.46 13.18
N ALA A 10 -17.96 10.67 12.78
CA ALA A 10 -18.00 9.23 12.97
C ALA A 10 -18.22 8.94 14.47
N GLN A 11 -19.39 8.39 14.81
CA GLN A 11 -19.64 7.90 16.16
C GLN A 11 -18.76 6.68 16.41
N VAL A 12 -17.61 6.92 17.02
CA VAL A 12 -16.83 5.86 17.66
C VAL A 12 -17.65 5.38 18.86
N SER A 13 -18.32 4.24 18.70
CA SER A 13 -18.94 3.56 19.83
C SER A 13 -17.84 3.16 20.82
N PRO A 14 -17.96 3.45 22.12
CA PRO A 14 -16.96 3.01 23.09
C PRO A 14 -16.97 1.47 23.12
N PRO A 15 -15.83 0.77 22.96
CA PRO A 15 -15.82 -0.67 23.10
C PRO A 15 -16.09 -1.04 24.56
N ALA A 16 -17.05 -1.93 24.75
CA ALA A 16 -17.43 -2.48 26.04
C ALA A 16 -16.18 -3.00 26.78
N GLN A 17 -16.07 -2.67 28.07
CA GLN A 17 -15.02 -3.17 28.95
C GLN A 17 -15.28 -4.66 29.25
N GLY A 18 -14.83 -5.54 28.36
CA GLY A 18 -14.86 -6.99 28.53
C GLY A 18 -13.47 -7.53 28.87
N SER A 19 -13.31 -8.10 30.05
CA SER A 19 -12.11 -8.82 30.49
C SER A 19 -12.13 -10.28 30.00
N GLY A 20 -12.18 -10.47 28.69
CA GLY A 20 -12.23 -11.80 28.08
C GLY A 20 -11.96 -11.79 26.58
N ALA A 21 -11.77 -12.98 26.03
CA ALA A 21 -11.46 -13.14 24.62
C ALA A 21 -12.55 -12.50 23.76
N GLY A 22 -12.15 -11.66 22.82
CA GLY A 22 -13.06 -10.79 22.09
C GLY A 22 -12.52 -10.34 20.75
N TRP A 23 -13.38 -9.68 19.97
CA TRP A 23 -13.04 -9.05 18.71
C TRP A 23 -12.68 -7.59 18.94
N TYR A 24 -11.55 -7.18 18.37
CA TYR A 24 -11.03 -5.83 18.46
C TYR A 24 -10.80 -5.30 17.06
N ARG A 25 -11.16 -4.04 16.84
CA ARG A 25 -11.00 -3.36 15.56
C ARG A 25 -10.34 -2.00 15.76
N ARG A 26 -9.47 -1.62 14.84
CA ARG A 26 -8.98 -0.24 14.69
C ARG A 26 -8.96 0.16 13.23
N GLU A 27 -9.21 1.44 13.01
CA GLU A 27 -9.16 2.07 11.69
C GLU A 27 -8.33 3.35 11.78
N GLU A 28 -7.39 3.52 10.85
CA GLU A 28 -6.52 4.69 10.77
C GLU A 28 -6.27 5.12 9.32
N ALA A 29 -6.08 6.42 9.08
CA ALA A 29 -5.79 6.95 7.74
C ALA A 29 -4.27 6.96 7.49
N ILE A 30 -3.78 6.03 6.68
CA ILE A 30 -2.36 5.83 6.34
C ILE A 30 -2.23 5.51 4.85
N MET A 31 -1.11 5.85 4.20
CA MET A 31 -0.88 5.59 2.77
C MET A 31 -1.95 6.18 1.84
N GLY A 32 -2.57 7.30 2.24
CA GLY A 32 -3.63 7.95 1.47
C GLY A 32 -4.96 7.19 1.44
N THR A 33 -5.17 6.21 2.33
CA THR A 33 -6.40 5.42 2.41
C THR A 33 -6.76 5.07 3.86
N SER A 34 -7.92 4.43 4.06
CA SER A 34 -8.28 3.86 5.36
C SER A 34 -7.67 2.47 5.50
N ILE A 35 -6.94 2.27 6.60
CA ILE A 35 -6.38 0.99 7.02
C ILE A 35 -7.25 0.44 8.14
N GLU A 36 -7.78 -0.78 7.95
CA GLU A 36 -8.59 -1.48 8.94
C GLU A 36 -7.88 -2.74 9.41
N VAL A 37 -7.85 -2.94 10.73
CA VAL A 37 -7.40 -4.18 11.37
C VAL A 37 -8.51 -4.67 12.29
N GLU A 38 -9.01 -5.87 12.06
CA GLU A 38 -9.95 -6.58 12.93
C GLU A 38 -9.31 -7.90 13.35
N LEU A 39 -9.26 -8.22 14.64
CA LEU A 39 -8.67 -9.47 15.14
C LEU A 39 -9.36 -9.99 16.40
N GLN A 40 -9.22 -11.29 16.64
CA GLN A 40 -9.59 -11.91 17.90
C GLN A 40 -8.36 -12.02 18.80
N ALA A 41 -8.49 -11.56 20.04
CA ALA A 41 -7.46 -11.64 21.07
C ALA A 41 -8.05 -12.14 22.40
N ARG A 42 -7.19 -12.65 23.29
CA ARG A 42 -7.54 -13.16 24.62
C ARG A 42 -7.99 -12.07 25.58
N ASP A 43 -7.41 -10.89 25.44
CA ASP A 43 -7.74 -9.70 26.20
C ASP A 43 -7.35 -8.44 25.41
N ARG A 44 -7.69 -7.29 25.99
CA ARG A 44 -7.42 -5.99 25.37
C ARG A 44 -5.92 -5.71 25.24
N THR A 45 -5.09 -6.17 26.16
CA THR A 45 -3.66 -5.88 26.14
C THR A 45 -2.99 -6.57 24.96
N GLU A 46 -3.30 -7.84 24.72
CA GLU A 46 -2.84 -8.57 23.53
C GLU A 46 -3.33 -7.90 22.25
N ALA A 47 -4.59 -7.45 22.21
CA ALA A 47 -5.15 -6.77 21.05
C ALA A 47 -4.42 -5.46 20.74
N GLU A 48 -4.17 -4.63 21.76
CA GLU A 48 -3.47 -3.35 21.62
C GLU A 48 -2.04 -3.54 21.12
N VAL A 49 -1.32 -4.55 21.62
CA VAL A 49 0.03 -4.90 21.13
C VAL A 49 -0.01 -5.33 19.66
N ALA A 50 -0.93 -6.22 19.30
CA ALA A 50 -1.02 -6.76 17.94
C ALA A 50 -1.46 -5.70 16.93
N ILE A 51 -2.50 -4.93 17.23
CA ILE A 51 -2.96 -3.82 16.40
C ILE A 51 -1.88 -2.73 16.30
N GLY A 52 -1.25 -2.37 17.42
CA GLY A 52 -0.18 -1.39 17.45
C GLY A 52 1.00 -1.78 16.55
N ALA A 53 1.39 -3.06 16.55
CA ALA A 53 2.44 -3.58 15.67
C ALA A 53 2.05 -3.50 14.19
N VAL A 54 0.79 -3.77 13.83
CA VAL A 54 0.30 -3.60 12.46
C VAL A 54 0.32 -2.13 12.04
N MET A 55 -0.21 -1.22 12.86
CA MET A 55 -0.23 0.21 12.52
C MET A 55 1.18 0.79 12.41
N ALA A 56 2.11 0.36 13.28
CA ALA A 56 3.51 0.74 13.17
C ALA A 56 4.16 0.27 11.86
N GLU A 57 3.85 -0.94 11.39
CA GLU A 57 4.35 -1.45 10.11
C GLU A 57 3.77 -0.67 8.92
N MET A 58 2.47 -0.37 8.95
CA MET A 58 1.82 0.46 7.93
C MET A 58 2.47 1.84 7.84
N HIS A 59 2.75 2.48 8.99
CA HIS A 59 3.47 3.75 9.04
C HIS A 59 4.92 3.64 8.55
N ARG A 60 5.63 2.55 8.86
CA ARG A 60 7.00 2.33 8.38
C ARG A 60 7.03 2.20 6.86
N ILE A 61 6.13 1.42 6.27
CA ILE A 61 6.01 1.27 4.82
C ILE A 61 5.65 2.60 4.17
N ASP A 62 4.68 3.34 4.74
CA ASP A 62 4.33 4.68 4.25
C ASP A 62 5.50 5.67 4.38
N ALA A 63 6.35 5.57 5.40
CA ALA A 63 7.52 6.42 5.55
C ALA A 63 8.62 6.12 4.51
N THR A 64 8.78 4.85 4.14
CA THR A 64 9.88 4.38 3.28
C THR A 64 9.52 4.32 1.80
N MET A 65 8.26 4.03 1.48
CA MET A 65 7.81 3.73 0.11
C MET A 65 6.80 4.74 -0.46
N SER A 66 6.47 5.83 0.27
CA SER A 66 5.53 6.83 -0.23
C SER A 66 6.16 7.72 -1.29
N PRO A 67 5.53 7.89 -2.48
CA PRO A 67 6.00 8.83 -3.50
C PRO A 67 5.79 10.30 -3.09
N HIS A 68 5.00 10.56 -2.04
CA HIS A 68 4.64 11.90 -1.58
C HIS A 68 5.53 12.43 -0.45
N LYS A 69 6.36 11.58 0.16
CA LYS A 69 7.29 11.97 1.21
C LYS A 69 8.69 12.11 0.63
N CYS A 70 9.19 13.33 0.53
CA CYS A 70 10.51 13.60 -0.03
C CYS A 70 11.68 12.87 0.67
N THR A 71 11.48 12.45 1.92
CA THR A 71 12.46 11.68 2.71
C THR A 71 12.33 10.17 2.56
N SER A 72 11.36 9.67 1.78
CA SER A 72 11.19 8.23 1.56
C SER A 72 12.31 7.69 0.66
N GLU A 73 12.66 6.42 0.84
CA GLU A 73 13.65 5.74 -0.02
C GLU A 73 13.19 5.77 -1.48
N LEU A 74 11.89 5.58 -1.74
CA LEU A 74 11.32 5.65 -3.09
C LEU A 74 11.52 7.03 -3.73
N SER A 75 11.30 8.11 -2.97
CA SER A 75 11.50 9.48 -3.46
C SER A 75 12.98 9.77 -3.70
N LEU A 76 13.89 9.26 -2.86
CA LEU A 76 15.33 9.38 -3.07
C LEU A 76 15.81 8.62 -4.31
N LEU A 77 15.28 7.41 -4.57
CA LEU A 77 15.53 6.68 -5.82
C LEU A 77 15.11 7.51 -7.03
N ASN A 78 13.87 8.02 -7.00
CA ASN A 78 13.32 8.85 -8.07
C ASN A 78 14.08 10.16 -8.30
N ALA A 79 14.85 10.63 -7.35
CA ALA A 79 15.65 11.84 -7.45
C ALA A 79 17.07 11.59 -7.95
N HIS A 80 17.68 10.44 -7.59
CA HIS A 80 19.13 10.26 -7.69
C HIS A 80 19.59 8.98 -8.40
N ALA A 81 18.72 7.98 -8.55
CA ALA A 81 19.15 6.66 -9.04
C ALA A 81 19.63 6.68 -10.51
N ALA A 82 19.29 7.72 -11.29
CA ALA A 82 19.80 7.91 -12.65
C ALA A 82 21.23 8.48 -12.70
N ASP A 83 21.70 9.10 -11.61
CA ASP A 83 23.03 9.70 -11.52
C ASP A 83 24.03 8.73 -10.87
N ASN A 84 23.60 8.02 -9.84
CA ASN A 84 24.42 7.03 -9.14
C ASN A 84 23.56 5.93 -8.51
N PRO A 85 24.12 4.72 -8.29
CA PRO A 85 23.46 3.68 -7.52
C PRO A 85 23.12 4.16 -6.11
N ILE A 86 21.96 3.76 -5.61
CA ILE A 86 21.46 4.10 -4.27
C ILE A 86 21.19 2.80 -3.52
N THR A 87 21.89 2.58 -2.41
CA THR A 87 21.59 1.47 -1.49
C THR A 87 20.25 1.71 -0.81
N VAL A 88 19.39 0.70 -0.83
CA VAL A 88 18.08 0.75 -0.18
C VAL A 88 17.95 -0.32 0.91
N SER A 89 16.88 -0.22 1.69
CA SER A 89 16.49 -1.24 2.65
C SER A 89 16.25 -2.59 1.96
N GLU A 90 16.47 -3.67 2.71
CA GLU A 90 16.19 -5.03 2.23
C GLU A 90 14.74 -5.21 1.76
N ASP A 91 13.81 -4.59 2.50
CA ASP A 91 12.38 -4.65 2.22
C ASP A 91 12.01 -3.97 0.89
N LEU A 92 12.51 -2.75 0.65
CA LEU A 92 12.31 -2.07 -0.63
C LEU A 92 13.00 -2.83 -1.77
N PHE A 93 14.23 -3.29 -1.57
CA PHE A 93 14.97 -4.06 -2.59
C PHE A 93 14.20 -5.33 -3.01
N ALA A 94 13.72 -6.09 -2.03
CA ALA A 94 12.94 -7.30 -2.28
C ALA A 94 11.61 -6.99 -2.98
N LEU A 95 10.93 -5.90 -2.60
CA LEU A 95 9.68 -5.48 -3.23
C LEU A 95 9.91 -5.06 -4.69
N LEU A 96 10.99 -4.31 -4.98
CA LEU A 96 11.37 -3.95 -6.34
C LEU A 96 11.69 -5.19 -7.18
N GLY A 97 12.44 -6.14 -6.62
CA GLY A 97 12.72 -7.41 -7.30
C GLY A 97 11.44 -8.15 -7.71
N ARG A 98 10.47 -8.26 -6.80
CA ARG A 98 9.16 -8.86 -7.10
C ARG A 98 8.38 -8.05 -8.13
N ALA A 99 8.41 -6.73 -8.06
CA ALA A 99 7.74 -5.87 -9.03
C ALA A 99 8.29 -6.09 -10.44
N LEU A 100 9.62 -6.13 -10.61
CA LEU A 100 10.26 -6.41 -11.90
C LEU A 100 9.97 -7.83 -12.41
N GLU A 101 9.85 -8.80 -11.50
CA GLU A 101 9.40 -10.15 -11.86
C GLU A 101 7.97 -10.12 -12.44
N PHE A 102 7.03 -9.41 -11.81
CA PHE A 102 5.69 -9.23 -12.34
C PHE A 102 5.69 -8.47 -13.67
N SER A 103 6.52 -7.46 -13.83
CA SER A 103 6.67 -6.76 -15.12
C SER A 103 7.11 -7.73 -16.22
N ARG A 104 8.06 -8.61 -15.94
CA ARG A 104 8.49 -9.65 -16.87
C ARG A 104 7.39 -10.66 -17.17
N LEU A 105 6.69 -11.17 -16.15
CA LEU A 105 5.62 -12.16 -16.31
C LEU A 105 4.43 -11.63 -17.12
N THR A 106 4.14 -10.34 -17.01
CA THR A 106 3.03 -9.68 -17.69
C THR A 106 3.42 -9.05 -19.03
N GLY A 107 4.68 -9.18 -19.46
CA GLY A 107 5.18 -8.53 -20.67
C GLY A 107 5.13 -7.00 -20.62
N GLY A 108 5.21 -6.41 -19.42
CA GLY A 108 5.15 -4.96 -19.19
C GLY A 108 3.74 -4.39 -19.00
N ALA A 109 2.69 -5.23 -18.93
CA ALA A 109 1.35 -4.74 -18.62
C ALA A 109 1.24 -4.20 -17.18
N PHE A 110 1.98 -4.82 -16.25
CA PHE A 110 2.33 -4.20 -14.97
C PHE A 110 3.73 -3.60 -15.10
N ASP A 111 3.89 -2.30 -14.86
CA ASP A 111 5.20 -1.65 -14.91
C ASP A 111 5.28 -0.49 -13.91
N ILE A 112 6.15 -0.65 -12.90
CA ILE A 112 6.36 0.38 -11.88
C ILE A 112 6.97 1.66 -12.45
N THR A 113 7.62 1.60 -13.62
CA THR A 113 8.18 2.78 -14.31
C THR A 113 7.12 3.63 -15.00
N PHE A 114 5.84 3.21 -14.97
CA PHE A 114 4.71 4.01 -15.41
C PHE A 114 4.72 5.42 -14.80
N ALA A 115 5.25 5.57 -13.59
CA ALA A 115 5.42 6.86 -12.90
C ALA A 115 6.19 7.91 -13.72
N SER A 116 7.05 7.48 -14.65
CA SER A 116 7.78 8.37 -15.56
C SER A 116 6.86 9.28 -16.36
N ALA A 117 5.70 8.76 -16.79
CA ALA A 117 4.63 9.54 -17.44
C ALA A 117 3.43 9.80 -16.52
N GLY A 118 3.10 8.86 -15.63
CA GLY A 118 1.94 8.94 -14.74
C GLY A 118 1.92 10.21 -13.89
N ARG A 119 3.09 10.71 -13.47
CA ARG A 119 3.21 11.97 -12.70
C ARG A 119 2.77 13.22 -13.46
N LEU A 120 2.69 13.15 -14.79
CA LEU A 120 2.26 14.26 -15.64
C LEU A 120 0.75 14.46 -15.60
N TYR A 121 0.03 13.45 -15.09
CA TYR A 121 -1.41 13.49 -14.91
C TYR A 121 -1.76 13.91 -13.49
N ASP A 122 -2.72 14.82 -13.36
CA ASP A 122 -3.43 15.06 -12.11
C ASP A 122 -4.93 14.87 -12.37
N TYR A 123 -5.43 13.69 -12.05
CA TYR A 123 -6.83 13.34 -12.25
C TYR A 123 -7.80 14.15 -11.40
N ARG A 124 -7.36 14.69 -10.26
CA ARG A 124 -8.22 15.54 -9.41
C ARG A 124 -8.36 16.93 -9.98
N ALA A 125 -7.28 17.46 -10.57
CA ALA A 125 -7.29 18.72 -11.28
C ALA A 125 -7.76 18.62 -12.74
N GLY A 126 -7.92 17.40 -13.27
CA GLY A 126 -8.23 17.17 -14.68
C GLY A 126 -7.08 17.52 -15.63
N THR A 127 -5.85 17.50 -15.13
CA THR A 127 -4.64 17.87 -15.88
C THR A 127 -4.05 16.65 -16.59
N ALA A 128 -3.69 16.83 -17.85
CA ALA A 128 -2.97 15.86 -18.66
C ALA A 128 -1.84 16.56 -19.44
N PRO A 129 -0.73 15.86 -19.76
CA PRO A 129 0.31 16.39 -20.63
C PRO A 129 -0.21 16.57 -22.06
N ASP A 130 0.44 17.47 -22.81
CA ASP A 130 0.28 17.49 -24.27
C ASP A 130 0.98 16.29 -24.93
N ASP A 131 0.65 16.04 -26.21
CA ASP A 131 1.16 14.89 -26.96
C ASP A 131 2.69 14.89 -27.06
N ALA A 132 3.31 16.07 -27.16
CA ALA A 132 4.76 16.20 -27.27
C ALA A 132 5.45 15.80 -25.96
N THR A 133 4.94 16.27 -24.83
CA THR A 133 5.44 15.94 -23.49
C THR A 133 5.23 14.45 -23.21
N LEU A 134 4.07 13.90 -23.57
CA LEU A 134 3.80 12.48 -23.41
C LEU A 134 4.73 11.62 -24.26
N ALA A 135 4.93 11.98 -25.54
CA ALA A 135 5.83 11.26 -26.44
C ALA A 135 7.29 11.23 -25.94
N GLN A 136 7.74 12.25 -25.21
CA GLN A 136 9.05 12.26 -24.58
C GLN A 136 9.12 11.36 -23.33
N ALA A 137 8.02 11.20 -22.60
CA ALA A 137 7.97 10.39 -21.38
C ALA A 137 7.75 8.90 -21.66
N LEU A 138 7.04 8.53 -22.74
CA LEU A 138 6.73 7.14 -23.07
C LEU A 138 7.96 6.20 -23.13
N PRO A 139 9.10 6.59 -23.74
CA PRO A 139 10.30 5.73 -23.78
C PRO A 139 10.94 5.47 -22.41
N LEU A 140 10.55 6.22 -21.37
CA LEU A 140 11.01 6.05 -19.99
C LEU A 140 10.18 5.02 -19.23
N ILE A 141 9.03 4.62 -19.77
CA ILE A 141 8.20 3.52 -19.24
C ILE A 141 8.74 2.21 -19.81
N ASP A 142 9.69 1.64 -19.09
CA ASP A 142 10.27 0.34 -19.37
C ASP A 142 10.95 -0.17 -18.11
N TRP A 143 10.37 -1.18 -17.45
CA TRP A 143 10.91 -1.80 -16.24
C TRP A 143 12.37 -2.25 -16.37
N ARG A 144 12.85 -2.50 -17.59
CA ARG A 144 14.25 -2.86 -17.87
C ARG A 144 15.24 -1.70 -17.60
N HIS A 145 14.76 -0.47 -17.44
CA HIS A 145 15.59 0.65 -17.01
C HIS A 145 15.93 0.59 -15.52
N VAL A 146 15.22 -0.20 -14.71
CA VAL A 146 15.52 -0.36 -13.28
C VAL A 146 16.52 -1.49 -13.09
N VAL A 147 17.70 -1.15 -12.57
CA VAL A 147 18.80 -2.09 -12.35
C VAL A 147 18.96 -2.31 -10.86
N LEU A 148 18.90 -3.57 -10.44
CA LEU A 148 19.09 -4.01 -9.06
C LEU A 148 20.42 -4.74 -8.93
N ASP A 149 21.28 -4.30 -8.01
CA ASP A 149 22.50 -5.01 -7.63
C ASP A 149 22.30 -5.72 -6.27
N PRO A 150 22.23 -7.06 -6.24
CA PRO A 150 22.02 -7.80 -4.99
C PRO A 150 23.25 -7.83 -4.08
N SER A 151 24.45 -7.48 -4.56
CA SER A 151 25.68 -7.55 -3.77
C SER A 151 25.71 -6.50 -2.65
N ASP A 152 25.13 -5.33 -2.90
CA ASP A 152 25.06 -4.21 -1.96
C ASP A 152 23.63 -3.63 -1.78
N ARG A 153 22.62 -4.25 -2.42
CA ARG A 153 21.23 -3.78 -2.48
C ARG A 153 21.10 -2.39 -3.08
N SER A 154 21.95 -2.06 -4.04
CA SER A 154 21.84 -0.79 -4.75
C SER A 154 20.86 -0.87 -5.92
N VAL A 155 20.23 0.26 -6.19
CA VAL A 155 19.30 0.46 -7.29
C VAL A 155 19.80 1.63 -8.13
N SER A 156 19.78 1.48 -9.45
CA SER A 156 20.08 2.55 -10.40
C SER A 156 19.09 2.55 -11.56
N PHE A 157 18.99 3.68 -12.24
CA PHE A 157 18.20 3.83 -13.45
C PHE A 157 19.10 4.00 -14.66
N ALA A 158 18.89 3.20 -15.69
CA ALA A 158 19.67 3.22 -16.92
C ALA A 158 19.47 4.50 -17.76
N ARG A 159 18.45 5.31 -17.45
CA ARG A 159 18.12 6.54 -18.17
C ARG A 159 17.70 7.65 -17.23
N GLN A 160 18.12 8.87 -17.58
CA GLN A 160 17.64 10.10 -16.98
C GLN A 160 16.13 10.25 -17.17
N GLY A 161 15.46 10.72 -16.12
CA GLY A 161 14.01 10.94 -16.11
C GLY A 161 13.15 9.71 -15.78
N VAL A 162 13.73 8.50 -15.73
CA VAL A 162 13.04 7.30 -15.24
C VAL A 162 12.61 7.54 -13.80
N ARG A 163 11.36 7.17 -13.52
CA ARG A 163 10.78 7.19 -12.18
C ARG A 163 9.97 5.93 -11.97
N ILE A 164 9.93 5.48 -10.73
CA ILE A 164 9.14 4.34 -10.28
C ILE A 164 8.06 4.78 -9.29
N ASP A 165 6.95 4.06 -9.29
CA ASP A 165 5.90 4.16 -8.28
C ASP A 165 5.44 2.76 -7.87
N LEU A 166 5.09 2.62 -6.59
CA LEU A 166 4.68 1.35 -5.99
C LEU A 166 3.21 1.38 -5.54
N GLY A 167 2.41 2.39 -5.92
CA GLY A 167 1.03 2.54 -5.45
C GLY A 167 0.14 1.33 -5.80
N GLY A 168 0.39 0.67 -6.92
CA GLY A 168 -0.29 -0.55 -7.35
C GLY A 168 0.21 -1.85 -6.71
N PHE A 169 1.20 -1.79 -5.80
CA PHE A 169 1.87 -2.99 -5.28
C PHE A 169 2.18 -2.94 -3.77
N ALA A 170 2.51 -1.76 -3.24
CA ALA A 170 2.94 -1.57 -1.84
C ALA A 170 1.83 -1.87 -0.83
N LYS A 171 0.56 -1.59 -1.14
CA LYS A 171 -0.56 -1.84 -0.22
C LYS A 171 -0.77 -3.33 0.05
N GLY A 172 -0.77 -4.17 -0.99
CA GLY A 172 -0.83 -5.62 -0.85
C GLY A 172 0.35 -6.15 -0.02
N HIS A 173 1.57 -5.63 -0.26
CA HIS A 173 2.73 -5.98 0.56
C HIS A 173 2.58 -5.58 2.04
N ALA A 174 2.04 -4.38 2.32
CA ALA A 174 1.81 -3.92 3.69
C ALA A 174 0.78 -4.79 4.41
N VAL A 175 -0.29 -5.19 3.72
CA VAL A 175 -1.28 -6.14 4.22
C VAL A 175 -0.63 -7.50 4.52
N ASP A 176 0.20 -8.03 3.63
CA ASP A 176 0.88 -9.31 3.84
C ASP A 176 1.87 -9.28 5.02
N ASN A 177 2.67 -8.21 5.14
CA ASN A 177 3.58 -8.02 6.26
C ASN A 177 2.81 -7.95 7.59
N SER A 178 1.68 -7.24 7.60
CA SER A 178 0.79 -7.13 8.75
C SER A 178 0.26 -8.50 9.18
N MET A 179 -0.17 -9.34 8.22
CA MET A 179 -0.62 -10.70 8.52
C MET A 179 0.51 -11.56 9.07
N ALA A 180 1.73 -11.41 8.56
CA ALA A 180 2.90 -12.10 9.09
C ALA A 180 3.23 -11.67 10.54
N ILE A 181 3.11 -10.38 10.86
CA ILE A 181 3.25 -9.84 12.22
C ILE A 181 2.22 -10.48 13.15
N LEU A 182 0.94 -10.47 12.76
CA LEU A 182 -0.14 -11.04 13.56
C LEU A 182 0.08 -12.53 13.83
N ARG A 183 0.49 -13.31 12.81
CA ARG A 183 0.85 -14.73 12.98
C ARG A 183 1.98 -14.93 13.99
N ARG A 184 3.05 -14.12 13.92
CA ARG A 184 4.17 -14.20 14.87
C ARG A 184 3.76 -13.85 16.30
N LEU A 185 2.78 -12.96 16.46
CA LEU A 185 2.20 -12.61 17.76
C LEU A 185 1.17 -13.63 18.27
N GLY A 186 0.94 -14.72 17.54
CA GLY A 186 0.03 -15.80 17.95
C GLY A 186 -1.45 -15.54 17.65
N ILE A 187 -1.78 -14.46 16.95
CA ILE A 187 -3.13 -14.18 16.49
C ILE A 187 -3.51 -15.19 15.40
N ARG A 188 -4.68 -15.82 15.55
CA ARG A 188 -5.16 -16.87 14.65
C ARG A 188 -6.34 -16.44 13.76
N HIS A 189 -7.05 -15.40 14.18
CA HIS A 189 -8.24 -14.91 13.51
C HIS A 189 -8.10 -13.40 13.30
N ALA A 190 -7.98 -12.96 12.05
CA ALA A 190 -7.79 -11.55 11.73
C ALA A 190 -8.18 -11.21 10.29
N MET A 191 -8.47 -9.94 10.08
CA MET A 191 -8.59 -9.27 8.80
C MET A 191 -7.74 -8.00 8.84
N VAL A 192 -6.96 -7.78 7.79
CA VAL A 192 -6.29 -6.50 7.53
C VAL A 192 -6.72 -6.02 6.14
N ALA A 193 -7.10 -4.76 6.03
CA ALA A 193 -7.50 -4.14 4.77
C ALA A 193 -6.88 -2.75 4.58
N ALA A 194 -6.51 -2.42 3.34
CA ALA A 194 -5.87 -1.17 2.94
C ALA A 194 -6.38 -0.71 1.57
N GLY A 195 -7.39 0.18 1.54
CA GLY A 195 -7.83 0.82 0.30
C GLY A 195 -8.18 -0.13 -0.85
N GLY A 196 -8.84 -1.24 -0.54
CA GLY A 196 -9.25 -2.29 -1.48
C GLY A 196 -8.43 -3.58 -1.41
N ASP A 197 -7.17 -3.51 -0.97
CA ASP A 197 -6.35 -4.68 -0.67
C ASP A 197 -6.81 -5.29 0.66
N SER A 198 -6.97 -6.60 0.75
CA SER A 198 -7.36 -7.26 2.00
C SER A 198 -6.79 -8.66 2.13
N HIS A 199 -6.55 -9.08 3.37
CA HIS A 199 -6.12 -10.43 3.71
C HIS A 199 -6.83 -10.87 4.98
N VAL A 200 -7.42 -12.06 4.93
CA VAL A 200 -8.14 -12.68 6.05
C VAL A 200 -7.43 -13.96 6.50
N MET A 201 -7.48 -14.24 7.79
CA MET A 201 -6.91 -15.43 8.41
C MET A 201 -7.89 -16.01 9.42
N GLY A 202 -7.97 -17.34 9.44
CA GLY A 202 -8.88 -18.08 10.29
C GLY A 202 -10.34 -17.85 9.89
N SER A 203 -11.20 -17.77 10.90
CA SER A 203 -12.65 -17.55 10.80
C SER A 203 -13.08 -16.33 11.61
N ARG A 204 -14.24 -15.76 11.29
CA ARG A 204 -14.91 -14.74 12.10
C ARG A 204 -15.92 -15.39 13.04
N GLY A 205 -15.44 -15.80 14.22
CA GLY A 205 -16.17 -16.68 15.13
C GLY A 205 -16.30 -18.07 14.51
N ASP A 206 -17.51 -18.63 14.50
CA ASP A 206 -17.79 -19.95 13.94
C ASP A 206 -18.04 -19.95 12.42
N ARG A 207 -17.87 -18.80 11.76
CA ARG A 207 -18.13 -18.63 10.32
C ARG A 207 -16.89 -18.24 9.54
N PRO A 208 -16.72 -18.69 8.29
CA PRO A 208 -15.70 -18.14 7.40
C PRO A 208 -15.81 -16.62 7.28
N TRP A 209 -14.70 -15.97 6.93
CA TRP A 209 -14.73 -14.56 6.55
C TRP A 209 -15.58 -14.36 5.31
N THR A 210 -16.31 -13.25 5.28
CA THR A 210 -17.15 -12.84 4.16
C THR A 210 -16.50 -11.63 3.50
N VAL A 211 -16.03 -11.77 2.26
CA VAL A 211 -15.34 -10.70 1.52
C VAL A 211 -16.17 -10.36 0.28
N ALA A 212 -16.90 -9.25 0.36
CA ALA A 212 -17.80 -8.82 -0.70
C ALA A 212 -17.05 -8.14 -1.86
N ILE A 213 -17.45 -8.45 -3.09
CA ILE A 213 -16.96 -7.78 -4.30
C ILE A 213 -17.92 -6.64 -4.66
N ARG A 214 -17.43 -5.40 -4.66
CA ARG A 214 -18.23 -4.20 -4.96
C ARG A 214 -18.63 -4.13 -6.44
N ASP A 215 -19.84 -3.66 -6.72
CA ASP A 215 -20.25 -3.31 -8.08
C ASP A 215 -19.49 -2.05 -8.55
N PRO A 216 -18.70 -2.12 -9.65
CA PRO A 216 -17.96 -0.96 -10.13
C PRO A 216 -18.85 0.14 -10.71
N ARG A 217 -20.14 -0.13 -10.99
CA ARG A 217 -21.08 0.79 -11.63
C ARG A 217 -22.16 1.30 -10.68
N ARG A 218 -22.36 0.64 -9.53
CA ARG A 218 -23.41 0.96 -8.57
C ARG A 218 -22.81 1.19 -7.20
N GLU A 219 -22.78 2.45 -6.78
CA GLU A 219 -22.26 2.82 -5.47
C GLU A 219 -23.01 2.09 -4.34
N GLY A 220 -22.27 1.54 -3.38
CA GLY A 220 -22.80 0.78 -2.25
C GLY A 220 -23.33 -0.62 -2.58
N ALA A 221 -23.39 -1.03 -3.84
CA ALA A 221 -23.85 -2.36 -4.22
C ALA A 221 -22.72 -3.40 -4.25
N VAL A 222 -23.09 -4.67 -4.09
CA VAL A 222 -22.21 -5.84 -4.11
C VAL A 222 -22.64 -6.76 -5.25
N VAL A 223 -21.68 -7.26 -6.03
CA VAL A 223 -21.93 -8.20 -7.14
C VAL A 223 -21.76 -9.67 -6.74
N ALA A 224 -20.96 -9.95 -5.71
CA ALA A 224 -20.73 -11.30 -5.21
C ALA A 224 -20.23 -11.27 -3.75
N VAL A 225 -20.44 -12.39 -3.05
CA VAL A 225 -20.05 -12.62 -1.65
C VAL A 225 -19.46 -14.02 -1.51
#